data_AF-A0AAU4T7F1-F1
#
_entry.id   AF-A0AAU4T7F1-F1
#
_cell.length_a   1.000
_cell.length_b   1.000
_cell.length_c   1.000
_cell.angle_alpha   90.00
_cell.angle_beta   90.00
_cell.angle_gamma   90.00
#
_symmetry.space_group_name_H-M   'P 1'
#
loop_
_entity.id
_entity.type
_entity.pdbx_description
1 polymer ?
#
loop_
_entity_poly.entity_id
_entity_poly.type
_entity_poly.pdbx_seq_one_letter_code
_entity_poly.pdbx_strand_id
1 'polypeptide(L)'
;MARGDLTNEEWRRLKPHLHVCGRRGGRWVSHRRVINGILFRERTGIPWRDLPERFGRWKTVYERHRRWSADGSFDKEQYKRRNEVERTINRLKSFRAVATRYDKRAYVFHGTLTVATISLWIRA
;
A
#
# COMPACT_ATOMS: atom_id res chain seq x y z
N MET A 1 7.34 -21.77 12.68
CA MET A 1 6.90 -20.39 12.35
C MET A 1 8.13 -19.53 12.24
N ALA A 2 8.34 -18.83 11.13
CA ALA A 2 9.47 -17.92 10.98
C ALA A 2 9.16 -16.58 11.68
N ARG A 3 10.21 -15.84 12.07
CA ARG A 3 10.08 -14.52 12.71
C ARG A 3 9.29 -13.57 11.78
N GLY A 4 8.11 -13.13 12.22
CA GLY A 4 7.21 -12.24 11.47
C GLY A 4 6.16 -12.94 10.58
N ASP A 5 5.98 -14.25 10.70
CA ASP A 5 4.79 -14.92 10.16
C ASP A 5 3.56 -14.60 11.03
N LEU A 6 2.39 -14.46 10.40
CA LEU A 6 1.13 -14.26 11.13
C LEU A 6 0.83 -15.44 12.06
N THR A 7 0.53 -15.13 13.32
CA THR A 7 0.01 -16.09 14.29
C THR A 7 -1.37 -16.59 13.85
N ASN A 8 -1.82 -17.71 14.43
CA ASN A 8 -3.15 -18.23 14.14
C ASN A 8 -4.25 -17.24 14.51
N GLU A 9 -4.04 -16.46 15.58
CA GLU A 9 -5.01 -15.48 16.07
C GLU A 9 -5.11 -14.26 15.15
N GLU A 10 -3.96 -13.68 14.76
CA GLU A 10 -3.93 -12.59 13.78
C GLU A 10 -4.51 -13.05 12.43
N TRP A 11 -4.22 -14.29 12.04
CA TRP A 11 -4.80 -14.88 10.83
C TRP A 11 -6.32 -14.98 10.90
N ARG A 12 -6.90 -15.35 12.05
CA ARG A 12 -8.36 -15.38 12.23
C ARG A 12 -9.00 -14.00 12.10
N ARG A 13 -8.33 -12.96 12.60
CA ARG A 13 -8.82 -11.58 12.48
C ARG A 13 -8.73 -11.06 11.04
N LEU A 14 -7.67 -11.44 10.31
CA LEU A 14 -7.47 -10.99 8.93
C LEU A 14 -8.35 -11.74 7.93
N LYS A 15 -8.56 -13.05 8.13
CA LYS A 15 -9.23 -13.94 7.17
C LYS A 15 -10.60 -13.44 6.68
N PRO A 16 -11.51 -12.89 7.53
CA PRO A 16 -12.82 -12.40 7.10
C PRO A 16 -12.76 -11.23 6.11
N HIS A 17 -11.70 -10.43 6.18
CA HIS A 17 -11.51 -9.28 5.30
C HIS A 17 -10.97 -9.67 3.94
N LEU A 18 -10.36 -10.85 3.79
CA LEU A 18 -9.84 -11.28 2.50
C LEU A 18 -10.99 -11.66 1.57
N HIS A 19 -11.23 -10.82 0.56
CA HIS A 19 -12.18 -11.13 -0.50
C HIS A 19 -11.83 -12.49 -1.15
N VAL A 20 -12.84 -13.36 -1.29
CA VAL A 20 -12.71 -14.58 -2.08
C VAL A 20 -12.69 -14.17 -3.56
N CYS A 21 -11.50 -13.95 -4.14
CA CYS A 21 -11.39 -13.67 -5.56
C CYS A 21 -11.75 -14.93 -6.36
N GLY A 22 -13.03 -15.09 -6.68
CA GLY A 22 -13.55 -16.17 -7.50
C GLY A 22 -13.34 -15.93 -9.00
N ARG A 23 -12.36 -16.60 -9.59
CA ARG A 23 -12.54 -17.29 -10.89
C ARG A 23 -11.94 -18.69 -10.78
N ARG A 24 -12.71 -19.69 -11.23
CA ARG A 24 -12.32 -21.11 -11.26
C ARG A 24 -11.07 -21.31 -12.13
N GLY A 25 -10.16 -22.18 -11.72
CA GLY A 25 -9.17 -22.76 -12.64
C GLY A 25 -7.70 -22.87 -12.20
N GLY A 26 -7.36 -22.89 -10.91
CA GLY A 26 -5.95 -23.10 -10.51
C GLY A 26 -5.73 -23.64 -9.10
N ARG A 27 -4.62 -24.36 -8.89
CA ARG A 27 -4.19 -24.89 -7.58
C ARG A 27 -3.86 -23.72 -6.64
N TRP A 28 -4.79 -23.40 -5.73
CA TRP A 28 -4.66 -22.24 -4.84
C TRP A 28 -3.54 -22.45 -3.82
N VAL A 29 -2.47 -21.64 -3.90
CA VAL A 29 -1.55 -21.46 -2.77
C VAL A 29 -2.33 -20.86 -1.60
N SER A 30 -2.10 -21.34 -0.38
CA SER A 30 -2.81 -20.85 0.82
C SER A 30 -2.61 -19.34 1.00
N HIS A 31 -3.71 -18.61 1.25
CA HIS A 31 -3.66 -17.14 1.41
C HIS A 31 -2.70 -16.70 2.51
N ARG A 32 -2.62 -17.47 3.60
CA ARG A 32 -1.69 -17.23 4.70
C ARG A 32 -0.23 -17.24 4.26
N ARG A 33 0.13 -18.19 3.39
CA ARG A 33 1.51 -18.32 2.89
C ARG A 33 1.88 -17.13 2.01
N VAL A 34 0.96 -16.68 1.16
CA VAL A 34 1.17 -15.49 0.34
C VAL A 34 1.28 -14.23 1.18
N ILE A 35 0.39 -14.04 2.15
CA ILE A 35 0.38 -12.85 3.01
C ILE A 35 1.65 -12.80 3.86
N ASN A 36 2.08 -13.93 4.44
CA ASN A 36 3.36 -13.97 5.13
C ASN A 36 4.53 -13.62 4.19
N GLY A 37 4.49 -14.03 2.93
CA GLY A 37 5.48 -13.64 1.92
C GLY A 37 5.48 -12.14 1.62
N ILE A 38 4.31 -11.52 1.51
CA ILE A 38 4.16 -10.07 1.37
C ILE A 38 4.73 -9.35 2.59
N LEU A 39 4.29 -9.72 3.80
CA LEU A 39 4.76 -9.12 5.05
C LEU A 39 6.27 -9.28 5.25
N PHE A 40 6.82 -10.43 4.85
CA PHE A 40 8.26 -10.64 4.88
C PHE A 40 9.00 -9.68 3.94
N ARG A 41 8.49 -9.50 2.70
CA ARG A 41 9.05 -8.55 1.74
C ARG A 41 8.98 -7.12 2.26
N GLU A 42 7.83 -6.69 2.78
CA GLU A 42 7.67 -5.33 3.33
C GLU A 42 8.61 -5.08 4.51
N ARG A 43 8.80 -6.08 5.38
CA ARG A 43 9.69 -5.97 6.54
C ARG A 43 11.17 -5.94 6.18
N THR A 44 11.58 -6.66 5.13
CA THR A 44 13.00 -6.84 4.77
C THR A 44 13.46 -5.95 3.62
N GLY A 45 12.53 -5.40 2.84
CA GLY A 45 12.82 -4.55 1.69
C GLY A 45 13.41 -5.28 0.48
N ILE A 46 13.52 -6.62 0.52
CA ILE A 46 14.15 -7.39 -0.55
C ILE A 46 13.40 -7.28 -1.88
N PRO A 47 14.10 -7.45 -3.02
CA PRO A 47 13.46 -7.58 -4.32
C PRO A 47 12.49 -8.77 -4.34
N TRP A 48 11.40 -8.67 -5.10
CA TRP A 48 10.41 -9.75 -5.21
C TRP A 48 11.01 -11.06 -5.72
N ARG A 49 12.01 -11.00 -6.60
CA ARG A 49 12.65 -12.20 -7.19
C ARG A 49 13.42 -13.03 -6.17
N ASP A 50 13.88 -12.40 -5.09
CA ASP A 50 14.68 -13.02 -4.04
C ASP A 50 13.82 -13.53 -2.88
N LEU A 51 12.49 -13.57 -3.08
CA LEU A 51 11.57 -14.03 -2.05
C LEU A 51 11.83 -15.51 -1.73
N PRO A 52 12.01 -15.87 -0.44
CA PRO A 52 12.29 -17.25 -0.05
C PRO A 52 11.20 -18.22 -0.52
N GLU A 53 11.64 -19.38 -1.01
CA GLU A 53 10.77 -20.42 -1.60
C GLU A 53 9.70 -20.95 -0.61
N ARG A 54 9.92 -20.81 0.70
CA ARG A 54 8.94 -21.15 1.73
C ARG A 54 7.59 -20.45 1.57
N PHE A 55 7.53 -19.33 0.84
CA PHE A 55 6.29 -18.59 0.54
C PHE A 55 5.65 -18.98 -0.80
N GLY A 56 6.30 -19.85 -1.57
CA GLY A 56 5.92 -20.22 -2.93
C GLY A 56 6.54 -19.31 -3.98
N ARG A 57 6.10 -19.47 -5.22
CA ARG A 57 6.64 -18.73 -6.38
C ARG A 57 6.41 -17.22 -6.20
N TRP A 58 7.48 -16.43 -6.25
CA TRP A 58 7.43 -14.98 -6.07
C TRP A 58 6.41 -14.28 -6.98
N LYS A 59 6.28 -14.75 -8.24
CA LYS A 59 5.36 -14.18 -9.22
C LYS A 59 3.91 -14.26 -8.75
N THR A 60 3.52 -15.38 -8.12
CA THR A 60 2.18 -15.56 -7.55
C THR A 60 1.95 -14.65 -6.35
N VAL A 61 2.96 -14.48 -5.50
CA VAL A 61 2.88 -13.57 -4.34
C VAL A 61 2.71 -12.13 -4.81
N TYR A 62 3.53 -11.70 -5.77
CA TYR A 62 3.47 -10.37 -6.38
C TYR A 62 2.13 -10.10 -7.07
N GLU A 63 1.63 -11.02 -7.89
CA GLU A 63 0.36 -10.86 -8.61
C GLU A 63 -0.82 -10.73 -7.64
N ARG A 64 -0.83 -11.52 -6.55
CA ARG A 64 -1.86 -11.40 -5.51
C ARG A 64 -1.73 -10.11 -4.73
N HIS A 65 -0.51 -9.71 -4.37
CA HIS A 65 -0.27 -8.42 -3.73
C HIS A 65 -0.80 -7.27 -4.58
N ARG A 66 -0.39 -7.19 -5.84
CA ARG A 66 -0.84 -6.16 -6.79
C ARG A 66 -2.36 -6.12 -6.92
N ARG A 67 -3.01 -7.29 -7.04
CA ARG A 67 -4.47 -7.38 -7.14
C ARG A 67 -5.15 -6.87 -5.87
N TRP A 68 -4.75 -7.35 -4.69
CA TRP A 68 -5.37 -6.95 -3.44
C TRP A 68 -5.16 -5.47 -3.09
N SER A 69 -4.00 -4.91 -3.44
CA SER A 69 -3.72 -3.48 -3.29
C SER A 69 -4.58 -2.61 -4.21
N ALA A 70 -4.86 -3.08 -5.43
CA ALA A 70 -5.70 -2.35 -6.38
C ALA A 70 -7.20 -2.47 -6.07
N ASP A 71 -7.65 -3.63 -5.61
CA ASP A 71 -9.06 -3.94 -5.37
C ASP A 71 -9.59 -3.36 -4.05
N GLY A 72 -8.74 -2.77 -3.19
CA GLY A 72 -9.14 -2.30 -1.86
C GLY A 72 -9.66 -3.44 -0.97
N SER A 73 -9.18 -4.66 -1.19
CA SER A 73 -9.79 -5.89 -0.66
C SER A 73 -9.71 -6.02 0.86
N PHE A 74 -8.86 -5.28 1.56
CA PHE A 74 -8.71 -5.41 3.01
C PHE A 74 -9.70 -4.55 3.79
N ASP A 75 -9.97 -3.33 3.32
CA ASP A 75 -10.92 -2.40 3.92
C ASP A 75 -11.35 -1.37 2.87
N LYS A 76 -12.58 -1.55 2.35
CA LYS A 76 -13.13 -0.64 1.34
C LYS A 76 -13.32 0.77 1.87
N GLU A 77 -13.65 0.92 3.16
CA GLU A 77 -13.93 2.22 3.76
C GLU A 77 -12.62 2.99 3.97
N GLN A 78 -11.58 2.32 4.48
CA GLN A 78 -10.24 2.90 4.51
C GLN A 78 -9.73 3.22 3.09
N TYR A 79 -9.98 2.37 2.10
CA TYR A 79 -9.58 2.62 0.72
C TYR A 79 -10.26 3.87 0.14
N LYS A 80 -11.54 4.13 0.45
CA LYS A 80 -12.24 5.36 0.03
C LYS A 80 -11.56 6.62 0.57
N ARG A 81 -11.02 6.60 1.79
CA ARG A 81 -10.33 7.75 2.40
C ARG A 81 -9.07 8.18 1.64
N ARG A 82 -8.50 7.31 0.78
CA ARG A 82 -7.42 7.71 -0.15
C ARG A 82 -7.81 8.89 -1.03
N ASN A 83 -9.08 8.98 -1.44
CA ASN A 83 -9.59 10.10 -2.25
C ASN A 83 -9.45 11.45 -1.51
N GLU A 84 -9.48 11.48 -0.18
CA GLU A 84 -9.23 12.70 0.60
C GLU A 84 -7.77 13.17 0.44
N VAL A 85 -6.83 12.23 0.49
CA VAL A 85 -5.40 12.50 0.26
C VAL A 85 -5.18 12.95 -1.18
N GLU A 86 -5.76 12.28 -2.17
CA GLU A 86 -5.63 12.62 -3.59
C GLU A 86 -6.20 14.02 -3.89
N ARG A 87 -7.37 14.36 -3.35
CA ARG A 87 -7.95 15.70 -3.46
C ARG A 87 -7.07 16.76 -2.81
N THR A 88 -6.51 16.46 -1.63
CA THR A 88 -5.58 17.38 -0.95
C THR A 88 -4.31 17.59 -1.77
N ILE A 89 -3.72 16.53 -2.33
CA ILE A 89 -2.56 16.62 -3.22
C ILE A 89 -2.91 17.41 -4.48
N ASN A 90 -4.08 17.19 -5.08
CA ASN A 90 -4.53 17.95 -6.25
C ASN A 90 -4.72 19.44 -5.92
N ARG A 91 -5.25 19.75 -4.73
CA ARG A 91 -5.32 21.13 -4.22
C ARG A 91 -3.94 21.73 -3.99
N LEU A 92 -2.98 20.97 -3.48
CA LEU A 92 -1.59 21.43 -3.37
C LEU A 92 -0.95 21.68 -4.74
N LYS A 93 -1.28 20.87 -5.74
CA LYS A 93 -0.82 21.03 -7.12
C LYS A 93 -1.49 22.20 -7.88
N SER A 94 -2.57 22.80 -7.35
CA SER A 94 -3.08 24.03 -7.96
C SER A 94 -2.15 25.23 -7.72
N PHE A 95 -1.35 25.19 -6.65
CA PHE A 95 -0.28 26.15 -6.43
C PHE A 95 0.86 25.86 -7.39
N ARG A 96 1.03 26.72 -8.41
CA ARG A 96 2.08 26.57 -9.43
C ARG A 96 3.47 26.37 -8.84
N ALA A 97 3.82 27.10 -7.77
CA ALA A 97 5.10 26.98 -7.07
C ALA A 97 5.34 25.57 -6.51
N VAL A 98 4.29 24.89 -6.03
CA VAL A 98 4.35 23.51 -5.54
C VAL A 98 4.40 22.52 -6.72
N ALA A 99 3.58 22.74 -7.74
CA ALA A 99 3.41 21.79 -8.85
C ALA A 99 4.66 21.65 -9.73
N THR A 100 5.32 22.77 -10.06
CA THR A 100 6.45 22.75 -11.00
C THR A 100 7.81 22.63 -10.31
N ARG A 101 7.87 22.81 -8.97
CA ARG A 101 9.08 22.79 -8.12
C ARG A 101 10.36 23.21 -8.85
N TYR A 102 10.63 24.52 -8.90
CA TYR A 102 11.90 25.07 -9.41
C TYR A 102 12.95 25.33 -8.32
N ASP A 103 12.61 25.09 -7.05
CA ASP A 103 13.50 25.36 -5.93
C ASP A 103 14.70 24.40 -5.89
N LYS A 104 15.91 24.98 -5.89
CA LYS A 104 17.17 24.22 -5.85
C LYS A 104 17.44 23.55 -4.49
N ARG A 105 16.82 24.03 -3.40
CA ARG A 105 17.09 23.59 -2.02
C ARG A 105 15.83 23.00 -1.38
N ALA A 106 15.98 21.87 -0.70
CA ALA A 106 14.86 21.14 -0.10
C ALA A 106 14.09 21.96 0.96
N TYR A 107 14.77 22.76 1.78
CA TYR A 107 14.12 23.56 2.82
C TYR A 107 13.23 24.68 2.24
N VAL A 108 13.58 25.25 1.08
CA VAL A 108 12.77 26.28 0.41
C VAL A 108 11.46 25.65 -0.06
N PHE A 109 11.55 24.47 -0.69
CA PHE A 109 10.38 23.71 -1.11
C PHE A 109 9.49 23.31 0.08
N HIS A 110 10.09 22.88 1.20
CA HIS A 110 9.33 22.63 2.43
C HIS A 110 8.61 23.87 2.93
N GLY A 111 9.24 25.04 2.91
CA GLY A 111 8.58 26.31 3.25
C GLY A 111 7.37 26.61 2.36
N THR A 112 7.50 26.44 1.05
CA THR A 112 6.38 26.60 0.10
C THR A 112 5.24 25.62 0.38
N LEU A 113 5.57 24.35 0.66
CA LEU A 113 4.58 23.35 1.04
C LEU A 113 3.87 23.75 2.33
N THR A 114 4.61 24.19 3.36
CA THR A 114 4.02 24.64 4.62
C THR A 114 3.04 25.78 4.40
N VAL A 115 3.42 26.83 3.67
CA VAL A 115 2.53 27.97 3.37
C VAL A 115 1.30 27.53 2.56
N ALA A 116 1.48 26.65 1.57
CA ALA A 116 0.36 26.12 0.77
C ALA A 116 -0.59 25.27 1.62
N THR A 117 -0.07 24.44 2.53
CA THR A 117 -0.90 23.66 3.46
C THR A 117 -1.66 24.53 4.44
N ILE A 118 -1.03 25.56 5.03
CA ILE A 118 -1.70 26.54 5.89
C ILE A 118 -2.80 27.27 5.11
N SER A 119 -2.51 27.66 3.88
CA SER A 119 -3.45 28.33 2.98
C SER A 119 -4.67 27.47 2.63
N LEU A 120 -4.50 26.15 2.54
CA LEU A 120 -5.60 25.21 2.35
C LEU A 120 -6.38 24.97 3.64
N TRP A 121 -5.70 24.94 4.79
CA TRP A 121 -6.33 24.74 6.09
C TRP A 121 -7.21 25.92 6.50
N ILE A 122 -6.79 27.16 6.24
CA ILE A 122 -7.59 28.37 6.53
C ILE A 122 -8.86 28.45 5.65
N ARG A 123 -8.86 27.82 4.47
CA ARG A 123 -9.97 27.86 3.51
C ARG A 123 -10.87 26.62 3.56
N ALA A 124 -10.54 25.63 4.39
CA ALA A 124 -11.29 24.39 4.55
C ALA A 124 -12.37 24.55 5.61
#